data_AF-A0A9D2VUY0-F1
#
_entry.id   AF-A0A9D2VUY0-F1
#
_cell.length_a   1.000
_cell.length_b   1.000
_cell.length_c   1.000
_cell.angle_alpha   90.00
_cell.angle_beta   90.00
_cell.angle_gamma   90.00
#
_symmetry.space_group_name_H-M   'P 1'
#
loop_
_entity.id
_entity.type
_entity.pdbx_description
1 polymer ?
#
loop_
_entity_poly.entity_id
_entity_poly.type
_entity_poly.pdbx_seq_one_letter_code
_entity_poly.pdbx_strand_id
1 'polypeptide(L)'
;TEGNPPEELQRLLHYLEDSREENAKDADLMSIHRMVQTVKQDKEVSLEYMKILERERMIREEGREEGIKEGKRDGYASGKAELIRIIRKKKEKGISSAETAGFLEMKEEEIRKIFSLLDEDPDAADLEIARKTLGFPESDKEA
;
A
#
# COMPACT_ATOMS: atom_id res chain seq x y z
N THR A 1 6.33 37.86 33.08
CA THR A 1 5.10 37.05 33.14
C THR A 1 5.09 36.14 31.94
N GLU A 2 5.75 35.00 32.08
CA GLU A 2 5.83 34.00 31.01
C GLU A 2 4.60 33.09 31.08
N GLY A 3 3.98 32.81 29.93
CA GLY A 3 3.09 31.66 29.76
C GLY A 3 1.57 31.90 29.73
N ASN A 4 1.05 33.10 30.03
CA ASN A 4 -0.39 33.36 29.89
C ASN A 4 -0.67 34.32 28.71
N PRO A 5 -1.06 33.81 27.52
CA PRO A 5 -1.36 34.68 26.40
C PRO A 5 -2.55 35.61 26.71
N PRO A 6 -2.66 36.77 26.06
CA PRO A 6 -3.80 37.67 26.22
C PRO A 6 -5.12 36.95 25.99
N GLU A 7 -6.17 37.31 26.71
CA GLU A 7 -7.47 36.62 26.61
C GLU A 7 -8.05 36.65 25.19
N GLU A 8 -7.80 37.71 24.43
CA GLU A 8 -8.19 37.81 23.02
C GLU A 8 -7.55 36.70 22.17
N LEU A 9 -6.27 36.43 22.39
CA LEU A 9 -5.56 35.35 21.70
C LEU A 9 -6.09 33.98 22.15
N GLN A 10 -6.41 33.82 23.44
CA GLN A 10 -7.03 32.58 23.94
C GLN A 10 -8.40 32.32 23.32
N ARG A 11 -9.25 33.36 23.21
CA ARG A 11 -10.57 33.27 22.56
C ARG A 11 -10.44 32.95 21.08
N LEU A 12 -9.51 33.59 20.37
CA LEU A 12 -9.23 33.29 18.96
C LEU A 12 -8.78 31.85 18.76
N LEU A 13 -7.82 31.37 19.55
CA LEU A 13 -7.32 30.00 19.46
C LEU A 13 -8.43 28.98 19.73
N HIS A 14 -9.25 29.23 20.75
CA HIS A 14 -10.41 28.38 21.06
C HIS A 14 -11.42 28.33 19.90
N TYR A 15 -11.68 29.47 19.25
CA TYR A 15 -12.54 29.52 18.07
C TYR A 15 -11.92 28.83 16.84
N LEU A 16 -10.60 28.90 16.63
CA LEU A 16 -9.93 28.19 15.53
C LEU A 16 -9.93 26.68 15.72
N GLU A 17 -9.85 26.20 16.96
CA GLU A 17 -9.97 24.79 17.29
C GLU A 17 -11.40 24.27 17.03
N ASP A 18 -12.41 25.08 17.33
CA ASP A 18 -13.81 24.72 17.14
C ASP A 18 -14.64 25.93 16.67
N SER A 19 -14.67 26.13 15.36
CA SER A 19 -15.26 27.32 14.71
C SER A 19 -16.79 27.28 14.60
N ARG A 20 -17.47 26.90 15.69
CA ARG A 20 -18.93 26.99 15.85
C ARG A 20 -19.31 28.38 16.37
N GLU A 21 -20.52 28.83 16.04
CA GLU A 21 -21.02 30.18 16.41
C GLU A 21 -20.97 30.42 17.94
N GLU A 22 -21.24 29.37 18.73
CA GLU A 22 -21.16 29.41 20.20
C GLU A 22 -19.78 29.77 20.76
N ASN A 23 -18.72 29.57 19.97
CA ASN A 23 -17.34 29.88 20.36
C ASN A 23 -16.88 31.25 19.85
N ALA A 24 -17.68 31.93 19.00
CA ALA A 24 -17.42 33.29 18.56
C ALA A 24 -17.92 34.31 19.61
N LYS A 25 -17.22 34.37 20.75
CA LYS A 25 -17.70 35.03 21.98
C LYS A 25 -17.59 36.57 22.00
N ASP A 26 -17.09 37.18 20.93
CA ASP A 26 -16.98 38.63 20.79
C ASP A 26 -17.32 39.08 19.35
N ALA A 27 -17.44 40.39 19.16
CA ALA A 27 -17.91 40.98 17.90
C ALA A 27 -16.95 40.70 16.73
N ASP A 28 -15.64 40.66 17.00
CA ASP A 28 -14.62 40.41 15.99
C ASP A 28 -14.66 38.94 15.55
N LEU A 29 -14.74 38.00 16.50
CA LEU A 29 -14.93 36.58 16.20
C LEU A 29 -16.27 36.31 15.51
N MET A 30 -17.34 37.01 15.86
CA MET A 30 -18.64 36.91 15.19
C MET A 30 -18.58 37.41 13.75
N SER A 31 -17.81 38.47 13.50
CA SER A 31 -17.53 38.96 12.15
C SER A 31 -16.75 37.93 11.32
N ILE A 32 -15.69 37.36 11.90
CA ILE A 32 -14.92 36.26 11.30
C ILE A 32 -15.82 35.06 11.02
N HIS A 33 -16.68 34.66 11.96
CA HIS A 33 -17.61 33.56 11.79
C HIS A 33 -18.53 33.76 10.59
N ARG A 34 -19.14 34.94 10.47
CA ARG A 34 -20.00 35.28 9.32
C ARG A 34 -19.24 35.19 8.00
N MET A 35 -18.03 35.74 7.93
CA MET A 35 -17.19 35.63 6.72
C MET A 35 -16.90 34.16 6.37
N VAL A 36 -16.53 33.35 7.35
CA VAL A 36 -16.30 31.90 7.16
C VAL A 36 -17.57 31.19 6.68
N GLN A 37 -18.74 31.49 7.25
CA GLN A 37 -20.01 30.90 6.80
C GLN A 37 -20.36 31.31 5.37
N THR A 38 -20.16 32.57 5.00
CA THR A 38 -20.37 33.03 3.62
C THR A 38 -19.46 32.27 2.64
N VAL A 39 -18.18 32.12 2.97
CA VAL A 39 -17.22 31.36 2.14
C VAL A 39 -17.59 29.87 2.08
N LYS A 40 -18.05 29.27 3.17
CA LYS A 40 -18.52 27.87 3.19
C LYS A 40 -19.78 27.65 2.37
N GLN A 41 -20.67 28.64 2.30
CA GLN A 41 -21.89 28.60 1.49
C GLN A 41 -21.62 28.97 0.03
N ASP A 42 -20.43 29.48 -0.29
CA ASP A 42 -20.00 29.69 -1.65
C ASP A 42 -19.92 28.34 -2.38
N LYS A 43 -20.67 28.24 -3.47
CA LYS A 43 -20.76 27.04 -4.28
C LYS A 43 -19.41 26.69 -4.92
N GLU A 44 -18.61 27.69 -5.29
CA GLU A 44 -17.31 27.45 -5.92
C GLU A 44 -16.34 26.80 -4.93
N VAL A 45 -16.29 27.32 -3.70
CA VAL A 45 -15.47 26.76 -2.62
C VAL A 45 -15.94 25.36 -2.24
N SER A 46 -17.26 25.15 -2.14
CA SER A 46 -17.84 23.84 -1.87
C SER A 46 -17.51 22.83 -2.98
N LEU A 47 -17.53 23.25 -4.25
CA LEU A 47 -17.18 22.40 -5.39
C LEU A 47 -15.69 22.04 -5.41
N GLU A 48 -14.79 23.00 -5.18
CA GLU A 48 -13.35 22.72 -5.07
C GLU A 48 -13.05 21.74 -3.92
N TYR A 49 -13.72 21.92 -2.78
CA TYR A 49 -13.61 20.98 -1.67
C TYR A 49 -14.08 19.57 -2.06
N MET A 50 -15.21 19.44 -2.77
CA MET A 50 -15.68 18.12 -3.25
C MET A 50 -14.71 17.48 -4.23
N LYS A 51 -14.11 18.24 -5.16
CA LYS A 51 -13.10 17.71 -6.10
C LYS A 51 -11.89 17.14 -5.36
N ILE A 52 -11.39 17.84 -4.35
CA ILE A 52 -10.25 17.37 -3.55
C ILE A 52 -10.62 16.09 -2.82
N LEU A 53 -11.78 16.03 -2.17
CA LEU A 53 -12.24 14.83 -1.48
C LEU A 53 -12.42 13.63 -2.42
N GLU A 54 -12.98 13.84 -3.61
CA GLU A 54 -13.11 12.80 -4.62
C GLU A 54 -11.73 12.30 -5.07
N ARG A 55 -10.79 13.22 -5.31
CA ARG A 55 -9.42 12.86 -5.66
C ARG A 55 -8.71 12.08 -4.57
N GLU A 56 -8.82 12.50 -3.32
CA GLU A 56 -8.24 11.77 -2.18
C GLU A 56 -8.85 10.38 -2.02
N ARG A 57 -10.16 10.24 -2.27
CA ARG A 57 -10.82 8.93 -2.27
C ARG A 57 -10.25 8.04 -3.37
N MET A 58 -10.14 8.55 -4.61
CA MET A 58 -9.58 7.79 -5.73
C MET A 58 -8.15 7.33 -5.44
N ILE A 59 -7.27 8.25 -5.00
CA ILE A 59 -5.87 7.91 -4.67
C ILE A 59 -5.81 6.82 -3.58
N ARG A 60 -6.65 6.93 -2.54
CA ARG A 60 -6.69 5.95 -1.45
C ARG A 60 -7.19 4.58 -1.93
N GLU A 61 -8.18 4.56 -2.81
CA GLU A 61 -8.74 3.33 -3.36
C GLU A 61 -7.74 2.66 -4.31
N GLU A 62 -7.12 3.43 -5.22
CA GLU A 62 -6.06 2.96 -6.12
C GLU A 62 -4.88 2.38 -5.32
N GLY A 63 -4.36 3.12 -4.34
CA GLY A 63 -3.25 2.65 -3.51
C GLY A 63 -3.61 1.38 -2.71
N ARG A 64 -4.86 1.24 -2.26
CA ARG A 64 -5.34 0.00 -1.60
C ARG A 64 -5.37 -1.17 -2.59
N GLU A 65 -5.83 -0.95 -3.82
CA GLU A 65 -5.90 -1.98 -4.85
C GLU A 65 -4.51 -2.43 -5.31
N GLU A 66 -3.61 -1.48 -5.54
CA GLU A 66 -2.20 -1.75 -5.86
C GLU A 66 -1.53 -2.52 -4.73
N GLY A 67 -1.67 -2.08 -3.49
CA GLY A 67 -1.10 -2.78 -2.33
C GLY A 67 -1.64 -4.20 -2.15
N ILE A 68 -2.93 -4.45 -2.42
CA ILE A 68 -3.49 -5.81 -2.40
C ILE A 68 -2.91 -6.65 -3.54
N LYS A 69 -2.77 -6.09 -4.74
CA LYS A 69 -2.22 -6.80 -5.90
C LYS A 69 -0.76 -7.17 -5.67
N GLU A 70 0.04 -6.25 -5.16
CA GLU A 70 1.44 -6.47 -4.80
C GLU A 70 1.57 -7.49 -3.66
N GLY A 71 0.81 -7.31 -2.56
CA GLY A 71 0.82 -8.25 -1.44
C GLY A 71 0.42 -9.67 -1.83
N LYS A 72 -0.57 -9.83 -2.72
CA LYS A 72 -0.92 -11.15 -3.29
C LYS A 72 0.24 -11.72 -4.11
N ARG A 73 0.85 -10.91 -4.98
CA ARG A 73 1.96 -11.31 -5.83
C ARG A 73 3.15 -11.81 -4.99
N ASP A 74 3.53 -11.06 -3.96
CA ASP A 74 4.62 -11.45 -3.06
C ASP A 74 4.26 -12.65 -2.20
N GLY A 75 3.00 -12.76 -1.76
CA GLY A 75 2.51 -13.95 -1.06
C GLY A 75 2.61 -15.22 -1.92
N TYR A 76 2.16 -15.16 -3.18
CA TYR A 76 2.29 -16.28 -4.12
C TYR A 76 3.75 -16.62 -4.42
N ALA A 77 4.60 -15.62 -4.63
CA ALA A 77 6.03 -15.83 -4.86
C ALA A 77 6.71 -16.49 -3.66
N SER A 78 6.40 -16.05 -2.44
CA SER A 78 6.95 -16.62 -1.20
C SER A 78 6.49 -18.07 -0.99
N GLY A 79 5.20 -18.36 -1.22
CA GLY A 79 4.70 -19.74 -1.14
C GLY A 79 5.34 -20.66 -2.20
N LYS A 80 5.51 -20.16 -3.43
CA LYS A 80 6.20 -20.90 -4.49
C LYS A 80 7.70 -21.07 -4.17
N ALA A 81 8.35 -20.12 -3.50
CA ALA A 81 9.75 -20.22 -3.09
C ALA A 81 10.00 -21.39 -2.12
N GLU A 82 9.11 -21.60 -1.13
CA GLU A 82 9.21 -22.78 -0.25
C GLU A 82 9.07 -24.10 -1.03
N LEU A 83 8.23 -24.12 -2.06
CA LEU A 83 8.14 -25.27 -2.97
C LEU A 83 9.42 -25.46 -3.79
N ILE A 84 9.99 -24.38 -4.36
CA ILE A 84 11.27 -24.41 -5.07
C ILE A 84 12.37 -24.98 -4.15
N ARG A 85 12.43 -24.56 -2.88
CA ARG A 85 13.39 -25.05 -1.90
C ARG A 85 13.32 -26.56 -1.72
N ILE A 86 12.11 -27.13 -1.66
CA ILE A 86 11.89 -28.58 -1.56
C ILE A 86 12.37 -29.27 -2.85
N ILE A 87 12.02 -28.72 -4.01
CA ILE A 87 12.39 -29.26 -5.33
C ILE A 87 13.92 -29.25 -5.50
N ARG A 88 14.60 -28.16 -5.12
CA ARG A 88 16.07 -28.04 -5.12
C ARG A 88 16.70 -29.14 -4.28
N LYS A 89 16.25 -29.32 -3.03
CA LYS A 89 16.74 -30.40 -2.15
C LYS A 89 16.52 -31.80 -2.72
N LYS A 90 15.44 -32.03 -3.47
CA LYS A 90 15.20 -33.31 -4.14
C LYS A 90 16.17 -33.50 -5.32
N LYS A 91 16.38 -32.47 -6.13
CA LYS A 91 17.37 -32.45 -7.23
C LYS A 91 18.79 -32.72 -6.72
N GLU A 92 19.21 -32.06 -5.64
CA GLU A 92 20.52 -32.25 -4.99
C GLU A 92 20.72 -33.69 -4.50
N LYS A 93 19.63 -34.39 -4.13
CA LYS A 93 19.64 -35.82 -3.76
C LYS A 93 19.62 -36.76 -4.96
N GLY A 94 19.66 -36.23 -6.18
CA GLY A 94 19.59 -37.01 -7.42
C GLY A 94 18.21 -37.58 -7.74
N ILE A 95 17.14 -37.08 -7.11
CA ILE A 95 15.77 -37.52 -7.39
C ILE A 95 15.32 -36.91 -8.72
N SER A 96 14.80 -37.73 -9.62
CA SER A 96 14.41 -37.29 -10.96
C SER A 96 13.23 -36.31 -10.94
N SER A 97 13.02 -35.61 -12.07
CA SER A 97 11.84 -34.74 -12.25
C SER A 97 10.54 -35.53 -12.15
N ALA A 98 10.49 -36.74 -12.72
CA ALA A 98 9.32 -37.62 -12.69
C ALA A 98 8.95 -38.05 -11.26
N GLU A 99 9.93 -38.51 -10.49
CA GLU A 99 9.71 -38.90 -9.10
C GLU A 99 9.31 -37.71 -8.24
N THR A 100 9.98 -36.56 -8.42
CA THR A 100 9.65 -35.32 -7.71
C THR A 100 8.23 -34.85 -8.03
N ALA A 101 7.81 -34.94 -9.29
CA ALA A 101 6.45 -34.65 -9.72
C ALA A 101 5.43 -35.58 -9.03
N GLY A 102 5.74 -36.88 -8.95
CA GLY A 102 4.94 -37.85 -8.20
C GLY A 102 4.84 -37.51 -6.70
N PHE A 103 5.95 -37.16 -6.05
CA PHE A 103 5.97 -36.81 -4.63
C PHE A 103 5.19 -35.53 -4.28
N LEU A 104 5.13 -34.58 -5.22
CA LEU A 104 4.49 -33.28 -5.01
C LEU A 104 3.10 -33.21 -5.65
N GLU A 105 2.63 -34.30 -6.28
CA GLU A 105 1.38 -34.36 -7.04
C GLU A 105 1.30 -33.24 -8.10
N MET A 106 2.43 -32.98 -8.76
CA MET A 106 2.58 -31.94 -9.77
C MET A 106 2.80 -32.55 -11.16
N LYS A 107 2.64 -31.72 -12.19
CA LYS A 107 3.01 -32.08 -13.56
C LYS A 107 4.52 -32.16 -13.71
N GLU A 108 5.02 -33.19 -14.38
CA GLU A 108 6.46 -33.35 -14.57
C GLU A 108 7.06 -32.20 -15.39
N GLU A 109 6.31 -31.63 -16.34
CA GLU A 109 6.76 -30.48 -17.13
C GLU A 109 7.08 -29.27 -16.25
N GLU A 110 6.31 -29.05 -15.18
CA GLU A 110 6.55 -27.96 -14.23
C GLU A 110 7.84 -28.19 -13.43
N ILE A 111 8.08 -29.42 -12.98
CA ILE A 111 9.31 -29.78 -12.27
C ILE A 111 10.53 -29.68 -13.18
N ARG A 112 10.42 -30.15 -14.44
CA ARG A 112 11.50 -30.03 -15.43
C ARG A 112 11.87 -28.56 -15.70
N LYS A 113 10.87 -27.69 -15.82
CA LYS A 113 11.12 -26.24 -15.96
C LYS A 113 11.88 -25.68 -14.76
N ILE A 114 11.50 -26.07 -13.54
CA ILE A 114 12.19 -25.64 -12.33
C ILE A 114 13.62 -26.20 -12.27
N PHE A 115 13.84 -27.45 -12.66
CA PHE A 115 15.18 -28.04 -12.75
C PHE A 115 16.08 -27.25 -13.72
N SER A 116 15.57 -26.92 -14.92
CA SER A 116 16.29 -26.08 -15.90
C SER A 116 16.71 -24.75 -15.29
N LEU A 117 15.79 -24.05 -14.63
CA LEU A 117 16.09 -22.77 -13.99
C LEU A 117 17.15 -22.90 -12.88
N LEU A 118 17.14 -24.00 -12.12
CA LEU A 118 18.14 -24.31 -11.10
C LEU A 118 19.48 -24.79 -11.68
N ASP A 119 19.51 -25.26 -12.92
CA ASP A 119 20.74 -25.62 -13.65
C ASP A 119 21.36 -24.37 -14.30
N GLU A 120 20.52 -23.46 -14.80
CA GLU A 120 20.93 -22.17 -15.37
C GLU A 120 21.57 -21.26 -14.33
N ASP A 121 20.99 -21.20 -13.12
CA ASP A 121 21.55 -20.45 -11.99
C ASP A 121 21.45 -21.26 -10.68
N PRO A 122 22.50 -22.02 -10.33
CA PRO A 122 22.54 -22.82 -9.11
C PRO A 122 22.49 -21.98 -7.83
N ASP A 123 22.95 -20.74 -7.87
CA ASP A 123 23.07 -19.86 -6.70
C ASP A 123 21.88 -18.91 -6.55
N ALA A 124 20.99 -18.83 -7.55
CA ALA A 124 19.76 -18.05 -7.49
C ALA A 124 18.95 -18.36 -6.23
N ALA A 125 18.42 -17.31 -5.61
CA ALA A 125 17.52 -17.47 -4.48
C ALA A 125 16.21 -18.16 -4.92
N ASP A 126 15.65 -19.01 -4.05
CA ASP A 126 14.40 -19.73 -4.35
C ASP A 126 13.24 -18.78 -4.70
N LEU A 127 13.22 -17.58 -4.11
CA LEU A 127 12.24 -16.52 -4.40
C LEU A 127 12.36 -15.99 -5.83
N GLU A 128 13.58 -15.90 -6.36
CA GLU A 128 13.82 -15.43 -7.72
C GLU A 128 13.35 -16.47 -8.74
N ILE A 129 13.70 -17.74 -8.54
CA ILE A 129 13.21 -18.85 -9.36
C ILE A 129 11.68 -18.94 -9.29
N ALA A 130 11.09 -18.72 -8.11
CA ALA A 130 9.63 -18.68 -7.93
C ALA A 130 8.98 -17.55 -8.75
N ARG A 131 9.54 -16.33 -8.69
CA ARG A 131 9.06 -15.18 -9.48
C ARG A 131 9.17 -15.45 -10.99
N LYS A 132 10.32 -15.97 -11.46
CA LYS A 132 10.53 -16.40 -12.86
C LYS A 132 9.51 -17.46 -13.29
N THR A 133 9.23 -18.44 -12.43
CA THR A 133 8.25 -19.51 -12.72
C THR A 133 6.82 -18.97 -12.84
N LEU A 134 6.46 -17.98 -12.02
CA LEU A 134 5.15 -17.32 -12.02
C LEU A 134 5.01 -16.25 -13.11
N GLY A 135 6.06 -15.96 -13.87
CA GLY A 135 6.06 -14.88 -14.88
C GLY A 135 5.95 -13.49 -14.25
N PHE A 136 6.36 -13.36 -12.99
CA PHE A 136 6.42 -12.06 -12.34
C PHE A 136 7.69 -11.34 -12.79
N PRO A 137 7.61 -10.06 -13.22
CA PRO A 137 8.80 -9.30 -13.55
C PRO A 137 9.77 -9.27 -12.37
N GLU A 138 11.06 -9.12 -12.65
CA GLU A 138 12.00 -8.79 -11.58
C GLU A 138 11.50 -7.51 -10.91
N SER A 139 11.48 -7.47 -9.58
CA SER A 139 11.05 -6.25 -8.90
C SER A 139 12.05 -5.17 -9.25
N ASP A 140 11.63 -4.15 -9.99
CA ASP A 140 12.36 -2.90 -10.09
C ASP A 140 12.55 -2.41 -8.65
N LYS A 141 13.74 -2.61 -8.08
CA LYS A 141 14.10 -2.12 -6.74
C LYS A 141 14.39 -0.61 -6.76
N GLU A 142 13.90 0.10 -7.75
CA GLU A 142 14.15 1.53 -7.92
C GLU A 142 12.81 2.26 -7.95
N ALA A 143 12.46 2.79 -6.78
CA ALA A 143 11.67 4.00 -6.64
C ALA A 143 12.60 5.12 -6.22
#